data_AF-A0A520WBQ8-F1
#
_entry.id   AF-A0A520WBQ8-F1
#
_cell.length_a   1.000
_cell.length_b   1.000
_cell.length_c   1.000
_cell.angle_alpha   90.00
_cell.angle_beta   90.00
_cell.angle_gamma   90.00
#
_symmetry.space_group_name_H-M   'P 1'
#
loop_
_entity.id
_entity.type
_entity.pdbx_description
1 polymer ?
#
loop_
_entity_poly.entity_id
_entity_poly.type
_entity_poly.pdbx_seq_one_letter_code
_entity_poly.pdbx_strand_id
1 'polypeptide(L)'
;MTNRLLNIIILFIVLIGCSDQGDNKTVKISLNTIQCGMCSNKIADGLNKLEGIKKVDVDLKKKVGTVMYNASVIDLSAIENSIASIGYDANNTPADPKVYEKLDLCCKVPGK
;
A
#
# COMPACT_ATOMS: atom_id res chain seq x y z
N MET A 1 21.48 -25.45 -40.79
CA MET A 1 21.64 -23.98 -40.93
C MET A 1 20.54 -23.24 -40.16
N THR A 2 20.18 -23.68 -38.94
CA THR A 2 18.98 -23.22 -38.22
C THR A 2 19.28 -22.70 -36.80
N ASN A 3 20.41 -23.06 -36.19
CA ASN A 3 20.78 -22.64 -34.83
C ASN A 3 21.47 -21.27 -34.73
N ARG A 4 21.77 -20.62 -35.86
CA ARG A 4 22.39 -19.28 -35.87
C ARG A 4 21.36 -18.15 -35.70
N LEU A 5 20.12 -18.39 -36.11
CA LEU A 5 19.00 -17.44 -35.97
C LEU A 5 18.47 -17.41 -34.53
N LEU A 6 18.55 -18.53 -33.79
CA LEU A 6 18.11 -18.63 -32.39
C LEU A 6 18.93 -17.73 -31.46
N ASN A 7 20.26 -17.65 -31.67
CA ASN A 7 21.14 -16.78 -30.88
C ASN A 7 20.93 -15.27 -31.15
N ILE A 8 20.43 -14.90 -32.33
CA ILE A 8 20.14 -13.50 -32.69
C ILE A 8 18.82 -13.04 -32.02
N ILE A 9 17.85 -13.94 -31.88
CA ILE A 9 16.58 -13.68 -31.18
C ILE A 9 16.82 -13.47 -29.67
N ILE A 10 17.73 -14.24 -29.06
CA ILE A 10 18.10 -14.10 -27.64
C ILE A 10 18.81 -12.76 -27.36
N LEU A 11 19.58 -12.22 -28.30
CA LEU A 11 20.28 -10.95 -28.16
C LEU A 11 19.33 -9.73 -28.19
N PHE A 12 18.21 -9.83 -28.92
CA PHE A 12 17.18 -8.78 -28.96
C PHE A 12 16.33 -8.71 -27.68
N ILE A 13 16.13 -9.83 -26.98
CA ILE A 13 15.35 -9.88 -25.73
C ILE A 13 16.10 -9.20 -24.57
N VAL A 14 17.44 -9.19 -24.59
CA VAL A 14 18.27 -8.58 -23.53
C VAL A 14 18.28 -7.05 -23.59
N LEU A 15 18.00 -6.43 -24.74
CA LEU A 15 18.02 -4.97 -24.91
C LEU A 15 16.71 -4.28 -24.51
N ILE A 16 15.63 -5.04 -24.27
CA ILE A 16 14.37 -4.53 -23.69
C ILE A 16 14.37 -4.74 -22.16
N GLY A 17 15.55 -4.82 -21.55
CA GLY A 17 15.70 -4.60 -20.12
C GLY A 17 15.48 -3.12 -19.83
N CYS A 18 14.21 -2.68 -19.79
CA CYS A 18 13.87 -1.42 -19.16
C CYS A 18 14.33 -1.53 -17.71
N SER A 19 15.44 -0.88 -17.38
CA SER A 19 15.80 -0.58 -16.00
C SER A 19 14.63 0.17 -15.39
N ASP A 20 13.81 -0.53 -14.59
CA ASP A 20 12.71 0.01 -13.79
C ASP A 20 13.30 1.01 -12.78
N GLN A 21 13.56 2.22 -13.25
CA GLN A 21 13.90 3.36 -12.41
C GLN A 21 12.57 3.89 -11.86
N GLY A 22 11.86 3.06 -11.10
CA GLY A 22 10.58 3.41 -10.49
C GLY A 22 10.80 4.51 -9.44
N ASP A 23 9.99 5.57 -9.50
CA ASP A 23 9.96 6.65 -8.50
C ASP A 23 9.41 6.12 -7.16
N ASN A 24 10.18 5.26 -6.50
CA ASN A 24 9.79 4.60 -5.27
C ASN A 24 9.97 5.57 -4.10
N LYS A 25 8.87 5.91 -3.44
CA LYS A 25 8.85 6.74 -2.22
C LYS A 25 8.48 5.90 -1.01
N THR A 26 9.03 6.29 0.13
CA THR A 26 8.64 5.72 1.44
C THR A 26 8.03 6.82 2.29
N VAL A 27 6.85 6.55 2.85
CA VAL A 27 6.11 7.48 3.69
C VAL A 27 5.67 6.81 5.00
N LYS A 28 5.58 7.61 6.05
CA LYS A 28 4.98 7.22 7.33
C LYS A 28 3.59 7.84 7.44
N ILE A 29 2.61 7.02 7.76
CA ILE A 29 1.20 7.39 7.89
C ILE A 29 0.78 7.14 9.33
N SER A 30 0.22 8.16 9.98
CA SER A 30 -0.34 8.06 11.33
C SER A 30 -1.68 7.34 11.27
N LEU A 31 -1.85 6.30 12.08
CA LEU A 31 -3.00 5.40 12.09
C LEU A 31 -3.68 5.42 13.46
N ASN A 32 -4.17 6.59 13.90
CA ASN A 32 -4.57 6.81 15.29
C ASN A 32 -5.69 5.89 15.80
N THR A 33 -6.46 5.30 14.88
CA THR A 33 -7.63 4.48 15.18
C THR A 33 -7.43 2.97 15.14
N ILE A 34 -6.22 2.49 14.93
CA ILE A 34 -5.94 1.05 15.10
C ILE A 34 -5.84 0.68 16.59
N GLN A 35 -6.37 -0.49 16.95
CA GLN A 35 -6.43 -0.97 18.34
C GLN A 35 -5.72 -2.32 18.55
N CYS A 36 -5.69 -3.18 17.52
CA CYS A 36 -5.13 -4.53 17.63
C CYS A 36 -4.48 -4.97 16.31
N GLY A 37 -3.79 -6.11 16.36
CA GLY A 37 -3.11 -6.67 15.19
C GLY A 37 -4.05 -6.98 14.02
N MET A 38 -5.33 -7.28 14.28
CA MET A 38 -6.32 -7.50 13.22
C MET A 38 -6.60 -6.22 12.42
N CYS A 39 -6.69 -5.06 13.09
CA CYS A 39 -6.82 -3.76 12.43
C CYS A 39 -5.60 -3.47 11.55
N SER A 40 -4.40 -3.72 12.10
CA SER A 40 -3.13 -3.57 11.37
C SER A 40 -3.08 -4.43 10.11
N ASN A 41 -3.46 -5.71 10.23
CA ASN A 41 -3.50 -6.64 9.10
C ASN A 41 -4.51 -6.19 8.04
N LYS A 42 -5.71 -5.75 8.45
CA LYS A 42 -6.74 -5.25 7.53
C LYS A 42 -6.23 -4.07 6.69
N ILE A 43 -5.46 -3.16 7.28
CA ILE A 43 -4.83 -2.05 6.56
C ILE A 43 -3.77 -2.57 5.60
N ALA A 44 -2.86 -3.43 6.06
CA ALA A 44 -1.80 -3.98 5.21
C ALA A 44 -2.37 -4.76 4.01
N ASP A 45 -3.36 -5.62 4.24
CA ASP A 45 -4.03 -6.39 3.20
C ASP A 45 -4.83 -5.52 2.23
N GLY A 46 -5.41 -4.41 2.71
CA GLY A 46 -6.09 -3.43 1.88
C GLY A 46 -5.12 -2.73 0.93
N LEU A 47 -3.99 -2.24 1.46
CA LEU A 47 -2.99 -1.52 0.68
C LEU A 47 -2.20 -2.43 -0.27
N ASN A 48 -1.86 -3.66 0.12
CA ASN A 48 -1.14 -4.60 -0.74
C ASN A 48 -1.91 -4.99 -2.01
N LYS A 49 -3.21 -4.70 -2.09
CA LYS A 49 -4.04 -4.90 -3.29
C LYS A 49 -3.98 -3.74 -4.28
N LEU A 50 -3.45 -2.58 -3.87
CA LEU A 50 -3.37 -1.41 -4.72
C LEU A 50 -2.16 -1.53 -5.65
N GLU A 51 -2.38 -1.22 -6.92
CA GLU A 51 -1.30 -1.10 -7.88
C GLU A 51 -0.33 0.02 -7.45
N GLY A 52 0.97 -0.22 -7.62
CA GLY A 52 2.01 0.73 -7.20
C GLY A 52 2.47 0.57 -5.76
N ILE A 53 1.76 -0.15 -4.89
CA ILE A 53 2.26 -0.50 -3.55
C ILE A 53 3.34 -1.57 -3.66
N LYS A 54 4.48 -1.33 -3.00
CA LYS A 54 5.65 -2.23 -3.01
C LYS A 54 5.85 -2.94 -1.68
N LYS A 55 5.62 -2.23 -0.57
CA LYS A 55 5.74 -2.79 0.79
C LYS A 55 4.88 -1.99 1.76
N VAL A 56 4.26 -2.70 2.70
CA VAL A 56 3.53 -2.11 3.82
C VAL A 56 3.99 -2.77 5.11
N ASP A 57 4.32 -1.96 6.11
CA ASP A 57 4.62 -2.39 7.47
C ASP A 57 3.81 -1.54 8.45
N VAL A 58 3.13 -2.17 9.40
CA VAL A 58 2.30 -1.46 10.38
C VAL A 58 2.82 -1.72 11.78
N ASP A 59 3.34 -0.67 12.42
CA ASP A 59 3.74 -0.68 13.82
C ASP A 59 2.54 -0.32 14.69
N LEU A 60 1.90 -1.34 15.26
CA LEU A 60 0.75 -1.18 16.16
C LEU A 60 1.08 -0.35 17.40
N LYS A 61 2.29 -0.51 17.97
CA LYS A 61 2.68 0.20 19.20
C LYS A 61 2.83 1.69 18.95
N LYS A 62 3.40 2.05 17.79
CA LYS A 62 3.57 3.46 17.40
C LYS A 62 2.35 4.05 16.68
N LYS A 63 1.38 3.21 16.30
CA LYS A 63 0.26 3.59 15.43
C LYS A 63 0.73 4.24 14.13
N VAL A 64 1.73 3.65 13.49
CA VAL A 64 2.32 4.17 12.24
C VAL A 64 2.38 3.07 11.19
N GLY A 65 1.87 3.36 9.99
CA GLY A 65 2.10 2.56 8.79
C GLY A 65 3.28 3.13 7.99
N THR A 66 4.27 2.31 7.67
CA THR A 66 5.33 2.64 6.71
C THR A 66 5.00 2.02 5.38
N VAL A 67 4.81 2.85 4.35
CA VAL A 67 4.40 2.42 3.02
C VAL A 67 5.48 2.80 2.00
N MET A 68 5.95 1.82 1.25
CA MET A 68 6.80 2.01 0.08
C MET A 68 5.95 1.83 -1.17
N TYR A 69 5.95 2.82 -2.07
CA TYR A 69 5.08 2.86 -3.23
C TYR A 69 5.77 3.52 -4.43
N ASN A 70 5.35 3.17 -5.65
CA ASN A 70 5.75 3.84 -6.88
C ASN A 70 4.89 5.09 -7.08
N ALA A 71 5.50 6.27 -6.91
CA ALA A 71 4.85 7.56 -7.01
C ALA A 71 4.48 7.98 -8.45
N SER A 72 4.89 7.21 -9.46
CA SER A 72 4.37 7.35 -10.83
C SER A 72 3.05 6.61 -11.05
N VAL A 73 2.62 5.76 -10.11
CA VAL A 73 1.42 4.90 -10.22
C VAL A 73 0.35 5.31 -9.22
N ILE A 74 0.74 5.61 -7.98
CA ILE A 74 -0.16 5.98 -6.89
C ILE A 74 0.44 7.11 -6.07
N ASP A 75 -0.39 8.02 -5.57
CA ASP A 75 0.04 9.10 -4.69
C ASP A 75 -0.35 8.87 -3.23
N LEU A 76 0.18 9.69 -2.33
CA LEU A 76 -0.10 9.61 -0.90
C LEU A 76 -1.60 9.78 -0.58
N SER A 77 -2.31 10.67 -1.28
CA SER A 77 -3.72 10.92 -1.02
C SER A 77 -4.57 9.69 -1.32
N ALA A 78 -4.29 9.00 -2.43
CA ALA A 78 -4.95 7.75 -2.79
C ALA A 78 -4.72 6.66 -1.72
N ILE A 79 -3.50 6.57 -1.19
CA ILE A 79 -3.16 5.63 -0.10
C ILE A 79 -3.95 5.95 1.16
N GLU A 80 -3.96 7.21 1.60
CA GLU A 80 -4.70 7.65 2.79
C GLU A 80 -6.22 7.43 2.63
N ASN A 81 -6.78 7.77 1.46
CA ASN A 81 -8.18 7.53 1.14
C ASN A 81 -8.53 6.05 1.11
N SER A 82 -7.61 5.18 0.66
CA SER A 82 -7.81 3.74 0.71
C SER A 82 -7.89 3.23 2.15
N ILE A 83 -7.12 3.81 3.08
CA ILE A 83 -7.19 3.46 4.51
C ILE A 83 -8.50 4.00 5.12
N ALA A 84 -8.89 5.22 4.75
CA ALA A 84 -10.15 5.83 5.19
C ALA A 84 -11.39 5.02 4.75
N SER A 85 -11.38 4.54 3.51
CA SER A 85 -12.49 3.75 2.95
C SER A 85 -12.66 2.35 3.56
N ILE A 86 -11.65 1.84 4.28
CA ILE A 86 -11.78 0.60 5.06
C ILE A 86 -12.06 0.86 6.55
N GLY A 87 -12.28 2.13 6.91
CA GLY A 87 -12.75 2.56 8.23
C GLY A 87 -11.65 2.98 9.20
N TYR A 88 -10.46 3.38 8.76
CA TYR A 88 -9.41 3.85 9.67
C TYR A 88 -8.90 5.23 9.25
N ASP A 89 -8.48 6.04 10.23
CA ASP A 89 -7.87 7.34 9.93
C ASP A 89 -6.46 7.13 9.37
N ALA A 90 -6.07 8.02 8.47
CA ALA A 90 -4.74 8.09 7.90
C ALA A 90 -4.27 9.54 7.88
N ASN A 91 -3.29 9.87 8.73
CA ASN A 91 -2.87 11.25 8.97
C ASN A 91 -4.07 12.17 9.28
N ASN A 92 -4.33 13.15 8.41
CA ASN A 92 -5.44 14.09 8.54
C ASN A 92 -6.69 13.66 7.75
N THR A 93 -6.63 12.51 7.08
CA THR A 93 -7.73 11.93 6.32
C THR A 93 -8.56 11.05 7.26
N PRO A 94 -9.77 11.47 7.66
CA PRO A 94 -10.60 10.71 8.58
C PRO A 94 -11.22 9.49 7.90
N ALA A 95 -11.47 8.44 8.67
CA ALA A 95 -12.22 7.27 8.24
C ALA A 95 -13.58 7.64 7.65
N ASP A 96 -14.04 6.89 6.64
CA ASP A 96 -15.43 6.97 6.19
C ASP A 96 -16.36 6.61 7.36
N PRO A 97 -17.23 7.54 7.81
CA PRO A 97 -18.10 7.31 8.96
C PRO A 97 -18.99 6.08 8.79
N LYS A 98 -19.53 5.87 7.58
CA LYS A 98 -20.46 4.77 7.28
C LYS A 98 -19.77 3.41 7.33
N VAL A 99 -18.46 3.36 7.05
CA VAL A 99 -17.67 2.14 7.13
C VAL A 99 -17.23 1.90 8.57
N TYR A 100 -16.77 2.96 9.24
CA TYR A 100 -16.35 2.89 10.65
C TYR A 100 -17.49 2.39 11.56
N GLU A 101 -18.71 2.90 11.37
CA GLU A 101 -19.91 2.47 12.10
C GLU A 101 -20.22 0.98 11.94
N LYS A 102 -19.80 0.35 10.83
CA LYS A 102 -20.03 -1.07 10.55
C LYS A 102 -18.89 -1.98 11.02
N LEU A 103 -17.78 -1.42 11.50
CA LEU A 103 -16.71 -2.23 12.07
C LEU A 103 -17.17 -2.96 13.33
N ASP A 104 -16.54 -4.11 13.57
CA ASP A 104 -16.68 -4.85 14.84
C ASP A 104 -16.31 -3.96 16.02
N LEU A 105 -16.92 -4.22 17.18
CA LEU A 105 -16.72 -3.41 18.39
C LEU A 105 -15.25 -3.30 18.79
N CYS A 106 -14.45 -4.35 18.59
CA CYS A 106 -13.02 -4.35 18.90
C CYS A 106 -12.17 -3.45 17.98
N CYS A 107 -12.69 -3.10 16.80
CA CYS A 107 -12.03 -2.26 15.81
C CYS A 107 -12.40 -0.78 15.95
N LYS A 108 -13.32 -0.44 16.86
CA LYS A 108 -13.74 0.92 17.16
C LYS A 108 -12.99 1.43 18.38
N VAL A 109 -12.48 2.65 18.29
CA VAL A 109 -11.87 3.37 19.40
C VAL A 109 -12.97 3.99 20.26
N PRO A 110 -12.97 3.76 21.59
CA PRO A 110 -13.89 4.44 22.49
C PRO A 110 -13.71 5.96 22.44
N GLY A 111 -14.81 6.71 22.32
CA GLY A 111 -14.79 8.17 22.35
C GLY A 111 -14.38 8.84 21.02
N LYS A 112 -14.31 8.07 19.94
CA LYS A 112 -14.33 8.59 18.56
C LYS A 112 -15.76 8.63 18.03
#